data_AF-A0A925UAA3-F1
#
_entry.id   AF-A0A925UAA3-F1
#
_cell.length_a   1.000
_cell.length_b   1.000
_cell.length_c   1.000
_cell.angle_alpha   90.00
_cell.angle_beta   90.00
_cell.angle_gamma   90.00
#
_symmetry.space_group_name_H-M   'P 1'
#
loop_
_entity.id
_entity.type
_entity.pdbx_description
1 polymer ?
#
loop_
_entity_poly.entity_id
_entity_poly.type
_entity_poly.pdbx_seq_one_letter_code
_entity_poly.pdbx_strand_id
1 'polypeptide(L)'
;MQTTIPYTLRDLVLYFLKLGTWGFGGPVALVGYMQRDLVEDKKWLSEEEYKEGLALAQLAPGPLAAQLGIYIGFVHYRLLGATLVGLAFVLPSFIMVVLLGMAYKLYSGLSWMQAVFYGVGAAVIGIICISAYKLTIKSVGKLNASSIKSNWLLWVFYLIGIVVTVVTQREEVLLFIATGLIYMFVKAPPAWIKKQTTVQSILLAGLGFWEYSNNTLIKIALFFAKAGAFVFGSGLAIVPFLHAGVVQQYSWLTEAQFVDSVAVAMITPGPVVITVGFIGYLVGGFPGASVAALATFLPCFLFTVILAPSFKKIAKNQSIKAFVDGITACVVGALVGSVIIIATRSIIDIPTALIGVASMLALIYVKKLQEPHIIIIAAILGLIIKSIL
;
A
#
# COMPACT_ATOMS: atom_id res chain seq x y z
N MET A 1 -3.21 -35.50 1.94
CA MET A 1 -2.64 -34.60 2.97
C MET A 1 -1.18 -34.38 2.62
N GLN A 2 -0.80 -33.14 2.27
CA GLN A 2 0.63 -32.80 2.12
C GLN A 2 1.30 -32.94 3.49
N THR A 3 2.41 -33.67 3.55
CA THR A 3 3.22 -33.81 4.77
C THR A 3 4.00 -32.52 5.00
N THR A 4 3.59 -31.75 6.02
CA THR A 4 4.30 -30.54 6.43
C THR A 4 5.51 -30.89 7.28
N ILE A 5 6.66 -30.26 7.02
CA ILE A 5 7.91 -30.45 7.77
C ILE A 5 7.93 -29.51 8.97
N PRO A 6 8.24 -29.98 10.20
CA PRO A 6 8.36 -29.11 11.36
C PRO A 6 9.50 -28.11 11.19
N TYR A 7 9.28 -26.88 11.63
CA TYR A 7 10.27 -25.81 11.61
C TYR A 7 10.21 -24.98 12.89
N THR A 8 11.23 -24.15 13.13
CA THR A 8 11.31 -23.31 14.32
C THR A 8 10.96 -21.85 14.03
N LEU A 9 10.59 -21.11 15.07
CA LEU A 9 10.34 -19.68 14.98
C LEU A 9 11.55 -18.92 14.41
N ARG A 10 12.76 -19.39 14.75
CA ARG A 10 14.01 -18.82 14.21
C ARG A 10 14.10 -18.99 12.70
N ASP A 11 13.72 -20.15 12.17
CA ASP A 11 13.75 -20.41 10.73
C ASP A 11 12.78 -19.48 9.99
N LEU A 12 11.59 -19.28 10.56
CA LEU A 12 10.58 -18.37 10.02
C LEU A 12 11.09 -16.92 10.04
N VAL A 13 11.63 -16.46 11.16
CA VAL A 13 12.18 -15.10 11.31
C VAL A 13 13.34 -14.87 10.35
N LEU A 14 14.25 -15.82 10.20
CA LEU A 14 15.37 -15.73 9.24
C LEU A 14 14.88 -15.70 7.80
N TYR A 15 13.82 -16.45 7.47
CA TYR A 15 13.19 -16.38 6.15
C TYR A 15 12.64 -14.98 5.87
N PHE A 16 11.84 -14.42 6.77
CA PHE A 16 11.26 -13.09 6.58
C PHE A 16 12.29 -11.97 6.64
N LEU A 17 13.38 -12.13 7.39
CA LEU A 17 14.52 -11.23 7.38
C LEU A 17 15.20 -11.21 5.99
N LYS A 18 15.46 -12.39 5.41
CA LYS A 18 15.99 -12.51 4.05
C LYS A 18 15.04 -11.92 3.03
N LEU A 19 13.74 -12.17 3.17
CA LEU A 19 12.73 -11.64 2.26
C LEU A 19 12.61 -10.11 2.35
N GLY A 20 12.70 -9.52 3.55
CA GLY A 20 12.77 -8.06 3.71
C GLY A 20 14.05 -7.45 3.16
N THR A 21 15.16 -8.20 3.19
CA THR A 21 16.47 -7.73 2.73
C THR A 21 16.67 -7.85 1.22
N TRP A 22 16.09 -8.88 0.59
CA TRP A 22 16.37 -9.23 -0.82
C TRP A 22 15.10 -9.38 -1.68
N GLY A 23 13.91 -9.28 -1.10
CA GLY A 23 12.66 -9.48 -1.81
C GLY A 23 12.28 -8.29 -2.69
N PHE A 24 12.41 -8.45 -4.01
CA PHE A 24 11.98 -7.48 -5.03
C PHE A 24 10.79 -7.99 -5.85
N GLY A 25 10.08 -7.05 -6.50
CA GLY A 25 9.00 -7.36 -7.46
C GLY A 25 7.57 -7.05 -6.96
N GLY A 26 7.46 -6.21 -5.93
CA GLY A 26 6.17 -5.79 -5.38
C GLY A 26 5.40 -6.90 -4.66
N PRO A 27 4.19 -6.62 -4.14
CA PRO A 27 3.54 -7.55 -3.23
C PRO A 27 3.09 -8.87 -3.86
N VAL A 28 2.81 -8.89 -5.16
CA VAL A 28 2.45 -10.14 -5.85
C VAL A 28 3.66 -11.07 -5.97
N ALA A 29 4.85 -10.53 -6.28
CA ALA A 29 6.06 -11.34 -6.33
C ALA A 29 6.46 -11.84 -4.94
N LEU A 30 6.39 -10.99 -3.92
CA LEU A 30 6.71 -11.38 -2.54
C LEU A 30 5.80 -12.48 -2.02
N VAL A 31 4.49 -12.38 -2.27
CA VAL A 31 3.52 -13.44 -1.99
C VAL A 31 3.88 -14.69 -2.79
N GLY A 32 4.19 -14.57 -4.09
CA GLY A 32 4.64 -15.69 -4.92
C GLY A 32 5.90 -16.39 -4.38
N TYR A 33 6.89 -15.65 -3.89
CA TYR A 33 8.07 -16.22 -3.22
C TYR A 33 7.69 -16.94 -1.93
N MET A 34 6.78 -16.37 -1.13
CA MET A 34 6.26 -17.07 0.05
C MET A 34 5.56 -18.37 -0.31
N GLN A 35 4.79 -18.41 -1.40
CA GLN A 35 4.13 -19.64 -1.84
C GLN A 35 5.15 -20.70 -2.24
N ARG A 36 6.05 -20.36 -3.17
CA ARG A 36 7.09 -21.27 -3.65
C ARG A 36 7.96 -21.75 -2.49
N ASP A 37 8.50 -20.84 -1.70
CA ASP A 37 9.50 -21.19 -0.69
C ASP A 37 8.86 -21.89 0.52
N LEU A 38 7.72 -21.41 1.03
CA LEU A 38 7.11 -21.94 2.26
C LEU A 38 6.21 -23.15 2.03
N VAL A 39 5.56 -23.25 0.86
CA VAL A 39 4.63 -24.36 0.53
C VAL A 39 5.31 -25.42 -0.33
N GLU A 40 5.97 -25.01 -1.43
CA GLU A 40 6.49 -25.96 -2.43
C GLU A 40 7.86 -26.52 -2.03
N ASP A 41 8.82 -25.64 -1.73
CA ASP A 41 10.22 -25.99 -1.47
C ASP A 41 10.41 -26.52 -0.05
N LYS A 42 10.09 -25.70 0.96
CA LYS A 42 10.30 -26.04 2.38
C LYS A 42 9.20 -26.91 2.96
N LYS A 43 8.00 -26.89 2.36
CA LYS A 43 6.82 -27.62 2.83
C LYS A 43 6.50 -27.36 4.31
N TRP A 44 6.73 -26.12 4.75
CA TRP A 44 6.42 -25.67 6.11
C TRP A 44 4.91 -25.43 6.27
N LEU A 45 4.26 -24.98 5.21
CA LEU A 45 2.83 -24.66 5.16
C LEU A 45 2.11 -25.57 4.17
N SER A 46 0.85 -25.87 4.45
CA SER A 46 -0.03 -26.51 3.46
C SER A 46 -0.56 -25.48 2.45
N GLU A 47 -0.92 -25.95 1.25
CA GLU A 47 -1.52 -25.09 0.23
C GLU A 47 -2.84 -24.45 0.70
N GLU A 48 -3.65 -25.18 1.47
CA GLU A 48 -4.90 -24.67 2.04
C GLU A 48 -4.65 -23.55 3.05
N GLU A 49 -3.71 -23.76 3.98
CA GLU A 49 -3.36 -22.76 4.99
C GLU A 49 -2.81 -21.48 4.36
N TYR A 50 -1.96 -21.62 3.34
CA TYR A 50 -1.44 -20.49 2.58
C TYR A 50 -2.55 -19.71 1.88
N LYS A 51 -3.49 -20.40 1.23
CA LYS A 51 -4.66 -19.78 0.58
C LYS A 51 -5.58 -19.08 1.58
N GLU A 52 -5.79 -19.66 2.76
CA GLU A 52 -6.55 -19.03 3.85
C GLU A 52 -5.87 -17.73 4.30
N GLY A 53 -4.55 -17.77 4.52
CA GLY A 53 -3.78 -16.57 4.89
C GLY A 53 -3.78 -15.50 3.81
N LEU A 54 -3.65 -15.90 2.54
CA LEU A 54 -3.70 -14.98 1.41
C LEU A 54 -5.08 -14.32 1.29
N ALA A 55 -6.15 -15.07 1.50
CA ALA A 55 -7.51 -14.52 1.51
C ALA A 55 -7.70 -13.50 2.65
N LEU A 56 -7.16 -13.75 3.84
CA LEU A 56 -7.18 -12.79 4.94
C LEU A 56 -6.40 -11.53 4.59
N ALA A 57 -5.18 -11.71 4.08
CA ALA A 57 -4.30 -10.62 3.68
C ALA A 57 -4.92 -9.73 2.59
N GLN A 58 -5.83 -10.26 1.77
CA GLN A 58 -6.56 -9.49 0.76
C GLN A 58 -7.80 -8.77 1.30
N LEU A 59 -8.42 -9.29 2.36
CA LEU A 59 -9.65 -8.75 2.93
C LEU A 59 -9.42 -7.68 3.99
N ALA A 60 -8.38 -7.83 4.81
CA ALA A 60 -8.04 -6.84 5.82
C ALA A 60 -7.16 -5.73 5.23
N PRO A 61 -7.24 -4.51 5.75
CA PRO A 61 -6.42 -3.40 5.29
C PRO A 61 -4.96 -3.60 5.72
N GLY A 62 -4.06 -3.35 4.77
CA GLY A 62 -2.63 -3.40 4.94
C GLY A 62 -1.89 -3.81 3.66
N PRO A 63 -0.55 -3.76 3.69
CA PRO A 63 0.30 -4.24 2.59
C PRO A 63 0.25 -5.76 2.51
N LEU A 64 -0.22 -6.30 1.39
CA LEU A 64 -0.52 -7.72 1.21
C LEU A 64 0.57 -8.69 1.72
N ALA A 65 1.83 -8.46 1.35
CA ALA A 65 2.94 -9.34 1.72
C ALA A 65 3.26 -9.27 3.24
N ALA A 66 3.28 -8.07 3.82
CA ALA A 66 3.50 -7.91 5.25
C ALA A 66 2.39 -8.59 6.05
N GLN A 67 1.15 -8.41 5.61
CA GLN A 67 -0.04 -8.96 6.24
C GLN A 67 -0.07 -10.48 6.20
N LEU A 68 0.27 -11.09 5.06
CA LEU A 68 0.41 -12.53 4.93
C LEU A 68 1.52 -13.07 5.85
N GLY A 69 2.66 -12.40 5.92
CA GLY A 69 3.75 -12.79 6.82
C GLY A 69 3.35 -12.74 8.29
N ILE A 70 2.73 -11.63 8.73
CA ILE A 70 2.21 -11.47 10.09
C ILE A 70 1.18 -12.56 10.41
N TYR A 71 0.30 -12.88 9.46
CA TYR A 71 -0.69 -13.94 9.61
C TYR A 71 -0.02 -15.31 9.82
N ILE A 72 0.94 -15.68 8.96
CA ILE A 72 1.68 -16.95 9.08
C ILE A 72 2.39 -17.02 10.45
N GLY A 73 3.04 -15.93 10.86
CA GLY A 73 3.66 -15.81 12.18
C GLY A 73 2.65 -16.00 13.32
N PHE A 74 1.46 -15.40 13.20
CA PHE A 74 0.39 -15.53 14.20
C PHE A 74 -0.18 -16.94 14.30
N VAL A 75 -0.40 -17.62 13.18
CA VAL A 75 -0.99 -18.96 13.17
C VAL A 75 -0.05 -19.98 13.82
N HIS A 76 1.25 -19.92 13.52
CA HIS A 76 2.23 -20.91 14.01
C HIS A 76 2.81 -20.59 15.39
N TYR A 77 3.04 -19.30 15.70
CA TYR A 77 3.70 -18.89 16.95
C TYR A 77 3.00 -17.74 17.67
N ARG A 78 1.70 -17.52 17.40
CA ARG A 78 0.86 -16.53 18.09
C ARG A 78 1.46 -15.12 18.01
N LEU A 79 1.23 -14.32 19.06
CA LEU A 79 1.64 -12.92 19.09
C LEU A 79 3.15 -12.74 18.90
N LEU A 80 3.97 -13.64 19.46
CA LEU A 80 5.43 -13.59 19.32
C LEU A 80 5.85 -13.80 17.86
N GLY A 81 5.26 -14.80 17.18
CA GLY A 81 5.51 -15.03 15.76
C GLY A 81 5.10 -13.85 14.89
N ALA A 82 3.90 -13.33 15.11
CA ALA A 82 3.38 -12.18 14.38
C ALA A 82 4.33 -10.97 14.48
N THR A 83 4.77 -10.65 15.70
CA THR A 83 5.63 -9.49 15.97
C THR A 83 7.01 -9.68 15.37
N LEU A 84 7.67 -10.82 15.61
CA LEU A 84 9.03 -11.05 15.13
C LEU A 84 9.09 -11.16 13.60
N VAL A 85 8.11 -11.81 12.97
CA VAL A 85 8.00 -11.88 11.50
C VAL A 85 7.76 -10.49 10.92
N GLY A 86 6.82 -9.72 11.49
CA GLY A 86 6.54 -8.36 11.04
C GLY A 86 7.78 -7.45 11.13
N LEU A 87 8.49 -7.49 12.26
CA LEU A 87 9.73 -6.74 12.44
C LEU A 87 10.83 -7.21 11.49
N ALA A 88 11.07 -8.52 11.38
CA ALA A 88 12.09 -9.07 10.49
C ALA A 88 11.85 -8.70 9.03
N PHE A 89 10.60 -8.65 8.60
CA PHE A 89 10.23 -8.28 7.24
C PHE A 89 10.39 -6.78 6.95
N VAL A 90 10.06 -5.90 7.91
CA VAL A 90 10.04 -4.43 7.70
C VAL A 90 11.38 -3.77 8.05
N LEU A 91 12.09 -4.27 9.06
CA LEU A 91 13.26 -3.61 9.64
C LEU A 91 14.44 -3.43 8.65
N PRO A 92 14.80 -4.42 7.81
CA PRO A 92 15.87 -4.24 6.82
C PRO A 92 15.56 -3.08 5.86
N SER A 93 14.35 -3.08 5.29
CA SER A 93 13.89 -2.03 4.39
C SER A 93 13.83 -0.67 5.09
N PHE A 94 13.40 -0.63 6.35
CA PHE A 94 13.39 0.58 7.17
C PHE A 94 14.79 1.18 7.32
N ILE A 95 15.78 0.36 7.65
CA ILE A 95 17.17 0.81 7.79
C ILE A 95 17.66 1.37 6.44
N MET A 96 17.40 0.68 5.33
CA MET A 96 17.80 1.15 4.00
C MET A 96 17.19 2.50 3.66
N VAL A 97 15.88 2.70 3.86
CA VAL A 97 15.25 3.99 3.56
C VAL A 97 15.72 5.11 4.48
N VAL A 98 16.04 4.83 5.75
CA VAL A 98 16.61 5.84 6.65
C VAL A 98 18.01 6.24 6.19
N LEU A 99 18.85 5.28 5.81
CA LEU A 99 20.19 5.56 5.26
C LEU A 99 20.12 6.35 3.95
N LEU A 100 19.20 5.98 3.06
CA LEU A 100 18.95 6.73 1.82
C LEU A 100 18.39 8.12 2.11
N GLY A 101 17.53 8.28 3.12
CA GLY A 101 17.03 9.59 3.56
C GLY A 101 18.15 10.47 4.10
N MET A 102 19.08 9.88 4.86
CA MET A 102 20.27 10.57 5.35
C MET A 102 21.16 11.03 4.19
N ALA A 103 21.44 10.13 3.25
CA ALA A 103 22.18 10.48 2.04
C ALA A 103 21.45 11.57 1.23
N TYR A 104 20.13 11.49 1.10
CA TYR A 104 19.32 12.49 0.40
C TYR A 104 19.48 13.88 1.01
N LYS A 105 19.38 14.02 2.34
CA LYS A 105 19.59 15.31 3.01
C LYS A 105 21.02 15.84 2.83
N LEU A 106 22.02 14.96 2.86
CA LEU A 106 23.43 15.34 2.71
C LEU A 106 23.78 15.76 1.28
N TYR A 107 23.17 15.16 0.26
CA TYR A 107 23.57 15.32 -1.16
C TYR A 107 22.53 16.02 -2.05
N SER A 108 21.37 16.42 -1.53
CA SER A 108 20.28 17.07 -2.30
C SER A 108 20.67 18.33 -3.09
N GLY A 109 21.80 18.96 -2.77
CA GLY A 109 22.35 20.10 -3.52
C GLY A 109 23.14 19.75 -4.78
N LEU A 110 23.42 18.46 -5.05
CA LEU A 110 24.25 18.05 -6.18
C LEU A 110 23.45 17.87 -7.47
N SER A 111 23.98 18.40 -8.59
CA SER A 111 23.33 18.40 -9.90
C SER A 111 23.02 17.00 -10.44
N TRP A 112 23.93 16.04 -10.23
CA TRP A 112 23.76 14.64 -10.66
C TRP A 112 22.58 13.96 -9.95
N MET A 113 22.32 14.33 -8.68
CA MET A 113 21.23 13.74 -7.90
C MET A 113 19.87 14.23 -8.43
N GLN A 114 19.76 15.52 -8.72
CA GLN A 114 18.56 16.09 -9.35
C GLN A 114 18.29 15.51 -10.75
N ALA A 115 19.34 15.18 -11.50
CA ALA A 115 19.24 14.52 -12.81
C ALA A 115 18.65 13.11 -12.71
N VAL A 116 19.15 12.30 -11.76
CA VAL A 116 18.59 10.98 -11.46
C VAL A 116 17.10 11.10 -11.11
N PHE A 117 16.76 11.97 -10.18
CA PHE A 117 15.38 12.14 -9.72
C PHE A 117 14.43 12.67 -10.79
N TYR A 118 14.90 13.51 -11.71
CA TYR A 118 14.11 13.97 -12.86
C TYR A 118 13.65 12.78 -13.72
N GLY A 119 14.57 11.88 -14.09
CA GLY A 119 14.23 10.72 -14.91
C GLY A 119 13.41 9.70 -14.13
N VAL A 120 13.81 9.39 -12.90
CA VAL A 120 13.07 8.43 -12.06
C VAL A 120 11.66 8.90 -11.78
N GLY A 121 11.48 10.20 -11.52
CA GLY A 121 10.18 10.73 -11.18
C GLY A 121 9.15 10.60 -12.28
N ALA A 122 9.57 10.84 -13.53
CA ALA A 122 8.75 10.59 -14.70
C ALA A 122 8.34 9.11 -14.81
N ALA A 123 9.26 8.18 -14.56
CA ALA A 123 8.96 6.75 -14.59
C ALA A 123 7.99 6.33 -13.49
N VAL A 124 8.15 6.87 -12.28
CA VAL A 124 7.27 6.61 -11.14
C VAL A 124 5.82 6.97 -11.46
N ILE A 125 5.57 8.10 -12.13
CA ILE A 125 4.21 8.47 -12.57
C ILE A 125 3.62 7.39 -13.49
N GLY A 126 4.39 6.91 -14.45
CA GLY A 126 3.98 5.81 -15.34
C GLY A 126 3.65 4.52 -14.58
N ILE A 127 4.45 4.18 -13.57
CA ILE A 127 4.24 3.02 -12.68
C ILE A 127 2.96 3.21 -11.85
N ILE A 128 2.71 4.40 -11.32
CA ILE A 128 1.51 4.72 -10.55
C ILE A 128 0.27 4.63 -11.45
N CYS A 129 0.31 5.16 -12.68
CA CYS A 129 -0.77 5.07 -13.66
C CYS A 129 -1.17 3.62 -13.95
N ILE A 130 -0.21 2.75 -14.27
CA ILE A 130 -0.52 1.33 -14.53
C ILE A 130 -0.99 0.59 -13.28
N SER A 131 -0.50 0.98 -12.10
CA SER A 131 -0.94 0.40 -10.81
C SER A 131 -2.39 0.75 -10.52
N ALA A 132 -2.77 2.02 -10.72
CA ALA A 132 -4.14 2.49 -10.58
C ALA A 132 -5.06 1.75 -11.56
N TYR A 133 -4.66 1.61 -12.83
CA TYR A 133 -5.42 0.85 -13.83
C TYR A 133 -5.62 -0.63 -13.45
N LYS A 134 -4.55 -1.32 -13.04
CA LYS A 134 -4.62 -2.73 -12.60
C LYS A 134 -5.55 -2.90 -11.40
N LEU A 135 -5.53 -1.93 -10.48
CA LEU A 135 -6.38 -1.95 -9.29
C LEU A 135 -7.85 -1.67 -9.61
N THR A 136 -8.14 -0.75 -10.54
CA THR A 136 -9.51 -0.52 -11.04
C THR A 136 -10.10 -1.80 -11.63
N ILE A 137 -9.33 -2.52 -12.46
CA ILE A 137 -9.79 -3.79 -13.04
C ILE A 137 -10.07 -4.84 -11.97
N LYS A 138 -9.21 -4.91 -10.95
CA LYS A 138 -9.31 -5.91 -9.89
C LYS A 138 -10.45 -5.63 -8.91
N SER A 139 -10.65 -4.37 -8.54
CA SER A 139 -11.57 -3.98 -7.46
C SER A 139 -12.96 -3.54 -7.95
N VAL A 140 -13.05 -2.95 -9.14
CA VAL A 140 -14.31 -2.43 -9.70
C VAL A 140 -14.84 -3.36 -10.81
N GLY A 141 -13.95 -3.76 -11.71
CA GLY A 141 -14.24 -4.70 -12.79
C GLY A 141 -13.60 -4.28 -14.13
N LYS A 142 -13.73 -5.14 -15.14
CA LYS A 142 -13.21 -4.85 -16.49
C LYS A 142 -13.97 -3.69 -17.14
N LEU A 143 -13.31 -2.91 -18.00
CA LEU A 143 -13.90 -1.82 -18.79
C LEU A 143 -14.76 -2.34 -19.96
N ASN A 144 -15.66 -3.29 -19.70
CA ASN A 144 -16.55 -3.88 -20.69
C ASN A 144 -18.00 -3.61 -20.28
N ALA A 145 -18.89 -3.37 -21.24
CA ALA A 145 -20.30 -3.07 -21.00
C ALA A 145 -20.99 -4.09 -20.07
N SER A 146 -20.66 -5.38 -20.19
CA SER A 146 -21.18 -6.44 -19.32
C SER A 146 -20.73 -6.31 -17.86
N SER A 147 -19.48 -5.93 -17.61
CA SER A 147 -18.95 -5.78 -16.25
C SER A 147 -19.46 -4.49 -15.61
N ILE A 148 -19.62 -3.43 -16.40
CA ILE A 148 -20.22 -2.15 -15.95
C ILE A 148 -21.66 -2.38 -15.52
N LYS A 149 -22.45 -3.14 -16.29
CA LYS A 149 -23.84 -3.45 -15.94
C LYS A 149 -23.94 -4.32 -14.67
N SER A 150 -23.06 -5.32 -14.53
CA SER A 150 -23.04 -6.21 -13.35
C SER A 150 -22.64 -5.49 -12.06
N ASN A 151 -21.68 -4.56 -12.13
CA ASN A 151 -21.09 -3.88 -10.98
C ASN A 151 -21.38 -2.37 -10.98
N TRP A 152 -22.53 -1.95 -11.50
CA TRP A 152 -22.82 -0.53 -11.77
C TRP A 152 -22.64 0.35 -10.53
N LEU A 153 -23.03 -0.16 -9.35
CA LEU A 153 -22.92 0.56 -8.08
C LEU A 153 -21.46 0.80 -7.66
N LEU A 154 -20.57 -0.16 -7.93
CA LEU A 154 -19.13 0.02 -7.69
C LEU A 154 -18.53 1.05 -8.65
N TRP A 155 -18.96 1.06 -9.92
CA TRP A 155 -18.55 2.08 -10.88
C TRP A 155 -19.01 3.48 -10.50
N VAL A 156 -20.22 3.61 -9.93
CA VAL A 156 -20.71 4.89 -9.38
C VAL A 156 -19.81 5.36 -8.24
N PHE A 157 -19.48 4.51 -7.27
CA PHE A 157 -18.57 4.89 -6.17
C PHE A 157 -17.16 5.23 -6.65
N TYR A 158 -16.65 4.47 -7.63
CA TYR A 158 -15.38 4.77 -8.29
C TYR A 158 -15.38 6.16 -8.95
N LEU A 159 -16.42 6.49 -9.72
CA LEU A 159 -16.53 7.81 -10.37
C LEU A 159 -16.70 8.94 -9.35
N ILE A 160 -17.50 8.73 -8.30
CA ILE A 160 -17.64 9.70 -7.19
C ILE A 160 -16.29 9.93 -6.53
N GLY A 161 -15.52 8.87 -6.26
CA GLY A 161 -14.17 8.98 -5.72
C GLY A 161 -13.26 9.83 -6.60
N ILE A 162 -13.25 9.60 -7.92
CA ILE A 162 -12.46 10.42 -8.86
C ILE A 162 -12.89 11.88 -8.80
N VAL A 163 -14.17 12.16 -8.99
CA VAL A 163 -14.69 13.53 -9.12
C VAL A 163 -14.45 14.30 -7.84
N VAL A 164 -14.76 13.72 -6.69
CA VAL A 164 -14.54 14.37 -5.39
C VAL A 164 -13.06 14.68 -5.22
N THR A 165 -12.17 13.70 -5.41
CA THR A 165 -10.72 13.93 -5.23
C THR A 165 -10.16 14.97 -6.19
N VAL A 166 -10.57 14.97 -7.46
CA VAL A 166 -10.11 15.96 -8.44
C VAL A 166 -10.60 17.38 -8.10
N VAL A 167 -11.84 17.51 -7.64
CA VAL A 167 -12.44 18.83 -7.31
C VAL A 167 -11.94 19.35 -5.97
N THR A 168 -11.94 18.53 -4.92
CA THR A 168 -11.58 18.96 -3.56
C THR A 168 -10.08 18.95 -3.32
N GLN A 169 -9.31 18.27 -4.17
CA GLN A 169 -7.87 17.97 -3.97
C GLN A 169 -7.58 17.33 -2.61
N ARG A 170 -8.59 16.67 -2.01
CA ARG A 170 -8.53 16.05 -0.69
C ARG A 170 -9.23 14.69 -0.70
N GLU A 171 -8.75 13.80 0.17
CA GLU A 171 -9.39 12.50 0.37
C GLU A 171 -10.32 12.54 1.59
N GLU A 172 -11.62 12.39 1.32
CA GLU A 172 -12.65 12.41 2.34
C GLU A 172 -12.91 11.00 2.87
N VAL A 173 -12.32 10.65 4.03
CA VAL A 173 -12.48 9.31 4.61
C VAL A 173 -13.93 8.99 4.98
N LEU A 174 -14.74 10.00 5.30
CA LEU A 174 -16.17 9.82 5.51
C LEU A 174 -16.88 9.31 4.24
N LEU A 175 -16.42 9.73 3.06
CA LEU A 175 -16.95 9.26 1.78
C LEU A 175 -16.68 7.76 1.60
N PHE A 176 -15.49 7.28 1.98
CA PHE A 176 -15.13 5.87 1.88
C PHE A 176 -16.03 5.01 2.80
N ILE A 177 -16.19 5.43 4.06
CA ILE A 177 -17.05 4.70 5.01
C ILE A 177 -18.51 4.72 4.54
N ALA A 178 -19.00 5.86 4.06
CA ALA A 178 -20.38 5.98 3.56
C ALA A 178 -20.64 5.05 2.37
N THR A 179 -19.75 5.02 1.37
CA THR A 179 -19.88 4.14 0.19
C THR A 179 -19.83 2.66 0.57
N GLY A 180 -18.97 2.28 1.52
CA GLY A 180 -18.98 0.93 2.10
C GLY A 180 -20.31 0.55 2.74
N LEU A 181 -20.83 1.41 3.61
CA LEU A 181 -22.11 1.16 4.29
C LEU A 181 -23.25 1.06 3.27
N ILE A 182 -23.34 1.98 2.30
CA ILE A 182 -24.37 1.96 1.26
C ILE A 182 -24.29 0.65 0.47
N TYR A 183 -23.10 0.23 0.04
CA TYR A 183 -22.96 -1.03 -0.70
C TYR A 183 -23.34 -2.25 0.13
N MET A 184 -22.97 -2.27 1.42
CA MET A 184 -23.37 -3.31 2.36
C MET A 184 -24.89 -3.41 2.46
N PHE A 185 -25.58 -2.31 2.71
CA PHE A 185 -27.05 -2.32 2.85
C PHE A 185 -27.77 -2.71 1.56
N VAL A 186 -27.26 -2.30 0.39
CA VAL A 186 -27.88 -2.62 -0.89
C VAL A 186 -27.67 -4.07 -1.30
N LYS A 187 -26.44 -4.60 -1.16
CA LYS A 187 -26.09 -5.92 -1.70
C LYS A 187 -26.26 -7.07 -0.71
N ALA A 188 -26.06 -6.81 0.57
CA ALA A 188 -26.10 -7.82 1.62
C ALA A 188 -26.47 -7.16 2.97
N PRO A 189 -27.75 -6.79 3.18
CA PRO A 189 -28.17 -6.16 4.43
C PRO A 189 -27.88 -7.11 5.61
N PRO A 190 -27.26 -6.61 6.70
CA PRO A 190 -26.85 -7.45 7.80
C PRO A 190 -28.06 -8.12 8.47
N ALA A 191 -27.95 -9.43 8.75
CA ALA A 191 -29.00 -10.23 9.37
C ALA A 191 -29.43 -9.71 10.77
N TRP A 192 -28.63 -8.84 11.38
CA TRP A 192 -28.93 -8.18 12.65
C TRP A 192 -30.10 -7.19 12.59
N ILE A 193 -30.54 -6.78 11.39
CA ILE A 193 -31.76 -5.98 11.19
C ILE A 193 -33.04 -6.83 11.41
N LYS A 194 -32.95 -8.16 11.34
CA LYS A 194 -34.09 -9.09 11.53
C LYS A 194 -34.16 -9.76 12.91
N LYS A 195 -33.15 -9.60 13.78
CA LYS A 195 -33.19 -10.11 15.16
C LYS A 195 -32.65 -9.04 16.10
N GLN A 196 -33.49 -8.64 17.06
CA GLN A 196 -33.07 -7.96 18.29
C GLN A 196 -32.13 -8.89 19.07
N THR A 197 -30.87 -8.97 18.66
CA THR A 197 -29.79 -9.39 19.55
C THR A 197 -29.19 -8.14 20.13
N THR A 198 -29.09 -8.09 21.45
CA THR A 198 -28.35 -7.07 22.19
C THR A 198 -26.91 -7.13 21.73
N VAL A 199 -26.55 -6.31 20.73
CA VAL A 199 -25.15 -6.02 20.45
C VAL A 199 -24.70 -5.22 21.64
N GLN A 200 -23.83 -5.82 22.45
CA GLN A 200 -22.82 -5.05 23.15
C GLN A 200 -22.08 -4.29 22.07
N SER A 201 -22.56 -3.08 21.82
CA SER A 201 -21.93 -2.08 21.01
C SER A 201 -20.59 -1.82 21.66
N ILE A 202 -19.54 -2.47 21.13
CA ILE A 202 -18.23 -1.86 21.11
C ILE A 202 -18.42 -0.63 20.22
N LEU A 203 -18.85 0.43 20.89
CA LEU A 203 -19.04 1.75 20.36
C LEU A 203 -17.63 2.22 19.97
N LEU A 204 -17.24 2.00 18.72
CA LEU A 204 -16.13 2.71 18.10
C LEU A 204 -16.58 4.15 17.72
N ALA A 205 -17.41 4.75 18.56
CA ALA A 205 -17.78 6.16 18.55
C ALA A 205 -17.30 6.73 19.88
N GLY A 206 -16.02 7.10 19.90
CA GLY A 206 -15.34 7.52 21.12
C GLY A 206 -13.86 7.80 20.93
N LEU A 207 -13.41 8.11 19.71
CA LEU A 207 -12.19 8.88 19.53
C LEU A 207 -12.63 10.26 19.05
N GLY A 208 -13.13 11.04 20.00
CA GLY A 208 -13.15 12.49 19.85
C GLY A 208 -11.75 12.90 19.41
N PHE A 209 -11.66 13.48 18.22
CA PHE A 209 -10.45 14.11 17.75
C PHE A 209 -10.16 15.24 18.73
N TRP A 210 -9.25 14.96 19.66
CA TRP A 210 -8.63 15.98 20.47
C TRP A 210 -7.92 16.91 19.49
N GLU A 211 -8.49 18.10 19.28
CA GLU A 211 -7.67 19.25 18.96
C GLU A 211 -6.73 19.46 20.15
N TYR A 212 -5.49 18.97 20.02
CA TYR A 212 -4.43 19.24 20.98
C TYR A 212 -3.05 19.31 20.31
N SER A 213 -2.61 20.55 20.11
CA SER A 213 -1.25 21.10 20.22
C SER A 213 -0.03 20.50 19.46
N ASN A 214 0.49 21.33 18.54
CA ASN A 214 1.87 21.68 18.16
C ASN A 214 3.00 20.67 17.86
N ASN A 215 2.86 19.36 18.02
CA ASN A 215 3.98 18.44 17.73
C ASN A 215 3.82 17.72 16.37
N THR A 216 4.71 18.04 15.42
CA THR A 216 4.75 17.44 14.06
C THR A 216 4.71 15.91 14.10
N LEU A 217 5.30 15.28 15.13
CA LEU A 217 5.30 13.82 15.29
C LEU A 217 3.91 13.22 15.51
N ILE A 218 3.02 13.92 16.24
CA ILE A 218 1.65 13.43 16.47
C ILE A 218 0.85 13.50 15.17
N LYS A 219 1.02 14.57 14.39
CA LYS A 219 0.40 14.69 13.06
C LYS A 219 0.88 13.58 12.13
N ILE A 220 2.19 13.29 12.13
CA ILE A 220 2.77 12.12 11.41
C ILE A 220 2.08 10.84 11.90
N ALA A 221 2.06 10.58 13.20
CA ALA A 221 1.47 9.35 13.75
C ALA A 221 0.00 9.16 13.31
N LEU A 222 -0.83 10.19 13.47
CA LEU A 222 -2.25 10.11 13.11
C LEU A 222 -2.48 9.96 11.61
N PHE A 223 -1.74 10.71 10.78
CA PHE A 223 -1.86 10.63 9.33
C PHE A 223 -1.42 9.26 8.79
N PHE A 224 -0.26 8.78 9.22
CA PHE A 224 0.27 7.49 8.77
C PHE A 224 -0.50 6.29 9.34
N ALA A 225 -1.06 6.41 10.55
CA ALA A 225 -1.99 5.40 11.08
C ALA A 225 -3.26 5.32 10.25
N LYS A 226 -3.81 6.47 9.82
CA LYS A 226 -4.92 6.53 8.89
C LYS A 226 -4.51 5.92 7.54
N ALA A 227 -3.36 6.29 6.98
CA ALA A 227 -2.86 5.68 5.74
C ALA A 227 -2.79 4.14 5.86
N GLY A 228 -2.14 3.63 6.91
CA GLY A 228 -2.01 2.19 7.16
C GLY A 228 -3.34 1.46 7.32
N ALA A 229 -4.34 2.10 7.92
CA ALA A 229 -5.67 1.50 8.13
C ALA A 229 -6.57 1.48 6.88
N PHE A 230 -6.28 2.31 5.87
CA PHE A 230 -7.11 2.43 4.65
C PHE A 230 -6.43 1.92 3.39
N VAL A 231 -5.18 1.44 3.48
CA VAL A 231 -4.48 0.84 2.36
C VAL A 231 -4.96 -0.59 2.15
N PHE A 232 -5.59 -0.85 1.01
CA PHE A 232 -5.95 -2.21 0.60
C PHE A 232 -5.01 -2.69 -0.51
N GLY A 233 -4.34 -3.83 -0.27
CA GLY A 233 -3.70 -4.59 -1.34
C GLY A 233 -2.23 -4.24 -1.63
N SER A 234 -1.93 -3.96 -2.91
CA SER A 234 -0.61 -4.14 -3.55
C SER A 234 0.48 -3.13 -3.16
N GLY A 235 0.37 -2.47 -2.02
CA GLY A 235 1.36 -1.52 -1.49
C GLY A 235 1.46 -0.22 -2.29
N LEU A 236 1.43 -0.29 -3.62
CA LEU A 236 1.44 0.85 -4.55
C LEU A 236 0.19 1.74 -4.44
N ALA A 237 -0.93 1.15 -3.97
CA ALA A 237 -2.15 1.89 -3.69
C ALA A 237 -1.98 2.96 -2.60
N ILE A 238 -0.94 2.86 -1.75
CA ILE A 238 -0.69 3.88 -0.72
C ILE A 238 -0.15 5.18 -1.32
N VAL A 239 0.48 5.13 -2.50
CA VAL A 239 1.24 6.26 -3.04
C VAL A 239 0.34 7.46 -3.30
N PRO A 240 -0.78 7.35 -4.05
CA PRO A 240 -1.65 8.51 -4.27
C PRO A 240 -2.28 9.06 -2.96
N PHE A 241 -2.58 8.19 -1.99
CA PHE A 241 -3.05 8.60 -0.66
C PHE A 241 -2.01 9.45 0.08
N LEU A 242 -0.74 9.01 0.07
CA LEU A 242 0.35 9.75 0.70
C LEU A 242 0.58 11.08 0.00
N HIS A 243 0.43 11.16 -1.32
CA HIS A 243 0.55 12.41 -2.06
C HIS A 243 -0.47 13.45 -1.58
N ALA A 244 -1.75 13.07 -1.54
CA ALA A 244 -2.82 13.96 -1.12
C ALA A 244 -2.59 14.51 0.30
N GLY A 245 -2.14 13.68 1.24
CA GLY A 245 -1.87 14.12 2.60
C GLY A 245 -0.56 14.90 2.76
N VAL A 246 0.56 14.33 2.31
CA VAL A 246 1.91 14.84 2.59
C VAL A 246 2.21 16.09 1.76
N VAL A 247 1.72 16.16 0.52
CA VAL A 247 1.99 17.29 -0.39
C VAL A 247 0.86 18.33 -0.34
N GLN A 248 -0.41 17.92 -0.50
CA GLN A 248 -1.52 18.88 -0.57
C GLN A 248 -2.00 19.34 0.80
N GLN A 249 -2.31 18.40 1.71
CA GLN A 249 -2.96 18.74 2.98
C GLN A 249 -2.00 19.33 4.02
N TYR A 250 -0.88 18.68 4.25
CA TYR A 250 0.09 19.09 5.27
C TYR A 250 1.27 19.89 4.72
N SER A 251 1.46 19.89 3.40
CA SER A 251 2.59 20.55 2.71
C SER A 251 3.95 20.26 3.34
N TRP A 252 4.13 19.02 3.79
CA TRP A 252 5.36 18.55 4.41
C TRP A 252 6.47 18.31 3.40
N LEU A 253 6.10 17.90 2.18
CA LEU A 253 7.03 17.67 1.07
C LEU A 253 6.57 18.42 -0.17
N THR A 254 7.54 18.77 -1.03
CA THR A 254 7.27 19.23 -2.38
C THR A 254 6.90 18.06 -3.30
N GLU A 255 6.31 18.36 -4.46
CA GLU A 255 6.03 17.37 -5.52
C GLU A 255 7.28 16.54 -5.87
N ALA A 256 8.42 17.21 -6.05
CA ALA A 256 9.70 16.55 -6.33
C ALA A 256 10.12 15.61 -5.18
N GLN A 257 10.14 16.10 -3.94
CA GLN A 257 10.52 15.29 -2.78
C GLN A 257 9.61 14.08 -2.58
N PHE A 258 8.31 14.22 -2.89
CA PHE A 258 7.37 13.11 -2.82
C PHE A 258 7.69 12.04 -3.86
N VAL A 259 7.88 12.46 -5.11
CA VAL A 259 8.24 11.57 -6.21
C VAL A 259 9.59 10.86 -5.94
N ASP A 260 10.56 11.58 -5.39
CA ASP A 260 11.85 11.03 -4.93
C ASP A 260 11.67 10.00 -3.81
N SER A 261 10.71 10.23 -2.91
CA SER A 261 10.41 9.29 -1.83
C SER A 261 9.88 7.97 -2.39
N VAL A 262 8.97 8.05 -3.37
CA VAL A 262 8.39 6.87 -4.03
C VAL A 262 9.47 6.13 -4.82
N ALA A 263 10.33 6.86 -5.53
CA ALA A 263 11.48 6.33 -6.24
C ALA A 263 12.39 5.51 -5.34
N VAL A 264 12.78 6.09 -4.20
CA VAL A 264 13.62 5.43 -3.19
C VAL A 264 12.97 4.14 -2.70
N ALA A 265 11.67 4.16 -2.39
CA ALA A 265 10.97 2.97 -1.91
C ALA A 265 10.88 1.83 -2.94
N MET A 266 10.86 2.16 -4.23
CA MET A 266 10.79 1.17 -5.31
C MET A 266 12.16 0.55 -5.65
N ILE A 267 13.27 1.23 -5.34
CA ILE A 267 14.63 0.65 -5.46
C ILE A 267 15.07 -0.11 -4.21
N THR A 268 14.40 0.11 -3.07
CA THR A 268 14.66 -0.66 -1.86
C THR A 268 13.91 -2.00 -1.87
N PRO A 269 14.57 -3.12 -1.50
CA PRO A 269 13.88 -4.39 -1.31
C PRO A 269 12.88 -4.32 -0.16
N GLY A 270 11.84 -5.17 -0.25
CA GLY A 270 10.77 -5.29 0.73
C GLY A 270 9.45 -4.62 0.31
N PRO A 271 8.58 -4.26 1.28
CA PRO A 271 7.27 -3.70 0.97
C PRO A 271 7.39 -2.27 0.48
N VAL A 272 6.82 -1.95 -0.69
CA VAL A 272 6.77 -0.59 -1.26
C VAL A 272 6.22 0.44 -0.27
N VAL A 273 5.36 0.02 0.65
CA VAL A 273 4.80 0.87 1.71
C VAL A 273 5.88 1.49 2.62
N ILE A 274 7.11 1.00 2.60
CA ILE A 274 8.22 1.58 3.37
C ILE A 274 8.58 3.02 2.97
N THR A 275 8.04 3.54 1.86
CA THR A 275 8.07 4.98 1.50
C THR A 275 7.76 5.88 2.69
N VAL A 276 6.82 5.47 3.56
CA VAL A 276 6.42 6.24 4.75
C VAL A 276 7.60 6.51 5.70
N GLY A 277 8.56 5.59 5.79
CA GLY A 277 9.77 5.75 6.61
C GLY A 277 10.69 6.83 6.04
N PHE A 278 10.88 6.86 4.72
CA PHE A 278 11.65 7.90 4.05
C PHE A 278 10.97 9.27 4.17
N ILE A 279 9.66 9.34 3.92
CA ILE A 279 8.88 10.58 4.09
C ILE A 279 9.00 11.06 5.55
N GLY A 280 8.80 10.17 6.52
CA GLY A 280 8.96 10.49 7.94
C GLY A 280 10.36 11.02 8.27
N TYR A 281 11.41 10.48 7.63
CA TYR A 281 12.78 10.97 7.77
C TYR A 281 12.95 12.39 7.22
N LEU A 282 12.37 12.68 6.05
CA LEU A 282 12.42 14.02 5.46
C LEU A 282 11.74 15.06 6.36
N VAL A 283 10.58 14.74 6.92
CA VAL A 283 9.79 15.66 7.75
C VAL A 283 10.36 15.82 9.17
N GLY A 284 10.71 14.71 9.83
CA GLY A 284 11.02 14.69 11.26
C GLY A 284 12.30 13.95 11.64
N GLY A 285 13.17 13.65 10.68
CA GLY A 285 14.41 12.89 10.92
C GLY A 285 14.14 11.46 11.38
N PHE A 286 15.10 10.87 12.10
CA PHE A 286 14.96 9.50 12.60
C PHE A 286 13.70 9.25 13.47
N PRO A 287 13.31 10.16 14.39
CA PRO A 287 12.05 10.04 15.12
C PRO A 287 10.83 10.06 14.19
N GLY A 288 10.81 10.95 13.20
CA GLY A 288 9.73 11.00 12.19
C GLY A 288 9.62 9.72 11.37
N ALA A 289 10.75 9.15 10.95
CA ALA A 289 10.79 7.88 10.23
C ALA A 289 10.22 6.72 11.06
N SER A 290 10.65 6.62 12.32
CA SER A 290 10.23 5.57 13.24
C SER A 290 8.73 5.65 13.52
N VAL A 291 8.22 6.85 13.80
CA VAL A 291 6.79 7.08 14.05
C VAL A 291 5.97 6.80 12.79
N ALA A 292 6.39 7.26 11.61
CA ALA A 292 5.67 7.01 10.36
C ALA A 292 5.59 5.51 10.02
N ALA A 293 6.71 4.80 10.17
CA ALA A 293 6.76 3.35 9.94
C ALA A 293 5.87 2.60 10.94
N LEU A 294 6.03 2.84 12.24
CA LEU A 294 5.21 2.22 13.28
C LEU A 294 3.72 2.52 13.07
N ALA A 295 3.37 3.79 12.85
CA ALA A 295 1.99 4.20 12.64
C ALA A 295 1.38 3.53 11.41
N THR A 296 2.12 3.35 10.32
CA THR A 296 1.59 2.71 9.10
C THR A 296 1.41 1.20 9.27
N PHE A 297 2.37 0.51 9.89
CA PHE A 297 2.34 -0.95 10.00
C PHE A 297 1.54 -1.46 11.22
N LEU A 298 1.36 -0.63 12.26
CA LEU A 298 0.63 -1.03 13.48
C LEU A 298 -0.85 -1.38 13.21
N PRO A 299 -1.64 -0.59 12.45
CA PRO A 299 -3.00 -0.97 12.07
C PRO A 299 -3.02 -2.31 11.33
N CYS A 300 -2.14 -2.51 10.35
CA CYS A 300 -2.01 -3.77 9.62
C CYS A 300 -1.75 -4.95 10.56
N PHE A 301 -0.84 -4.79 11.52
CA PHE A 301 -0.55 -5.80 12.54
C PHE A 301 -1.79 -6.10 13.40
N LEU A 302 -2.44 -5.07 13.93
CA LEU A 302 -3.63 -5.21 14.77
C LEU A 302 -4.79 -5.86 14.02
N PHE A 303 -5.10 -5.41 12.80
CA PHE A 303 -6.16 -6.02 11.99
C PHE A 303 -5.87 -7.49 11.70
N THR A 304 -4.62 -7.83 11.37
CA THR A 304 -4.26 -9.23 11.10
C THR A 304 -4.43 -10.10 12.34
N VAL A 305 -3.89 -9.66 13.48
CA VAL A 305 -3.91 -10.42 14.73
C VAL A 305 -5.32 -10.54 15.29
N ILE A 306 -6.12 -9.48 15.25
CA ILE A 306 -7.49 -9.45 15.77
C ILE A 306 -8.43 -10.27 14.87
N LEU A 307 -8.26 -10.17 13.54
CA LEU A 307 -9.15 -10.85 12.59
C LEU A 307 -8.78 -12.32 12.39
N ALA A 308 -7.52 -12.72 12.59
CA ALA A 308 -7.06 -14.08 12.36
C ALA A 308 -7.89 -15.17 13.09
N PRO A 309 -8.18 -15.07 14.40
CA PRO A 309 -9.00 -16.07 15.11
C PRO A 309 -10.43 -16.18 14.58
N SER A 310 -11.01 -15.06 14.12
CA SER A 310 -12.39 -14.98 13.66
C SER A 310 -12.54 -15.05 12.14
N PHE A 311 -11.44 -15.22 11.41
CA PHE A 311 -11.42 -15.09 9.96
C PHE A 311 -12.37 -16.06 9.27
N LYS A 312 -12.41 -17.32 9.69
CA LYS A 312 -13.32 -18.33 9.10
C LYS A 312 -14.81 -17.94 9.21
N LYS A 313 -15.18 -17.15 10.22
CA LYS A 313 -16.55 -16.61 10.38
C LYS A 313 -16.75 -15.35 9.53
N ILE A 314 -15.77 -14.45 9.52
CA ILE A 314 -15.81 -13.17 8.80
C ILE A 314 -15.79 -13.38 7.28
N ALA A 315 -14.92 -14.26 6.79
CA ALA A 315 -14.77 -14.59 5.37
C ALA A 315 -16.00 -15.27 4.75
N LYS A 316 -16.92 -15.81 5.58
CA LYS A 316 -18.21 -16.36 5.11
C LYS A 316 -19.33 -15.32 5.09
N ASN A 317 -19.17 -14.18 5.76
CA ASN A 317 -20.20 -13.15 5.84
C ASN A 317 -20.19 -12.26 4.59
N GLN A 318 -21.25 -12.37 3.78
CA GLN A 318 -21.41 -11.59 2.54
C GLN A 318 -21.55 -10.09 2.79
N SER A 319 -22.08 -9.68 3.95
CA SER A 319 -22.26 -8.27 4.30
C SER A 319 -20.91 -7.56 4.47
N ILE A 320 -19.95 -8.21 5.11
CA ILE A 320 -18.61 -7.65 5.33
C ILE A 320 -17.85 -7.56 4.01
N LYS A 321 -17.96 -8.57 3.15
CA LYS A 321 -17.39 -8.53 1.80
C LYS A 321 -17.95 -7.37 0.99
N ALA A 322 -19.27 -7.20 1.01
CA ALA A 322 -19.91 -6.07 0.35
C ALA A 322 -19.39 -4.74 0.90
N PHE A 323 -19.35 -4.55 2.21
CA PHE A 323 -18.80 -3.34 2.82
C PHE A 323 -17.38 -3.00 2.33
N VAL A 324 -16.49 -4.01 2.31
CA VAL A 324 -15.11 -3.86 1.84
C VAL A 324 -15.05 -3.56 0.35
N ASP A 325 -15.85 -4.22 -0.48
CA ASP A 325 -15.93 -3.96 -1.93
C ASP A 325 -16.33 -2.49 -2.21
N GLY A 326 -17.32 -1.98 -1.47
CA GLY A 326 -17.80 -0.60 -1.60
C GLY A 326 -16.74 0.44 -1.24
N ILE A 327 -16.08 0.28 -0.09
CA ILE A 327 -14.94 1.12 0.31
C ILE A 327 -13.84 1.05 -0.74
N THR A 328 -13.47 -0.17 -1.15
CA THR A 328 -12.35 -0.37 -2.06
C THR A 328 -12.62 0.31 -3.39
N ALA A 329 -13.82 0.21 -3.96
CA ALA A 329 -14.14 0.88 -5.21
C ALA A 329 -14.03 2.41 -5.12
N CYS A 330 -14.52 3.02 -4.03
CA CYS A 330 -14.41 4.46 -3.82
C CYS A 330 -12.95 4.91 -3.60
N VAL A 331 -12.19 4.16 -2.80
CA VAL A 331 -10.77 4.43 -2.57
C VAL A 331 -10.00 4.34 -3.88
N VAL A 332 -10.22 3.29 -4.68
CA VAL A 332 -9.56 3.14 -5.99
C VAL A 332 -9.91 4.27 -6.95
N GLY A 333 -11.14 4.79 -6.88
CA GLY A 333 -11.54 6.00 -7.59
C GLY A 333 -10.77 7.24 -7.14
N ALA A 334 -10.72 7.50 -5.83
CA ALA A 334 -9.95 8.60 -5.26
C ALA A 334 -8.46 8.51 -5.64
N LEU A 335 -7.89 7.30 -5.60
CA LEU A 335 -6.51 7.05 -6.02
C LEU A 335 -6.28 7.48 -7.47
N VAL A 336 -7.17 7.10 -8.40
CA VAL A 336 -7.08 7.51 -9.81
C VAL A 336 -7.19 9.04 -9.95
N GLY A 337 -8.08 9.69 -9.17
CA GLY A 337 -8.17 11.15 -9.11
C GLY A 337 -6.84 11.80 -8.70
N SER A 338 -6.20 11.27 -7.65
CA SER A 338 -4.87 11.72 -7.21
C SER A 338 -3.79 11.50 -8.27
N VAL A 339 -3.81 10.38 -9.02
CA VAL A 339 -2.88 10.15 -10.13
C VAL A 339 -3.00 11.23 -11.21
N ILE A 340 -4.23 11.64 -11.55
CA ILE A 340 -4.46 12.70 -12.54
C ILE A 340 -3.81 14.01 -12.06
N ILE A 341 -3.99 14.38 -10.79
CA ILE A 341 -3.39 15.58 -10.21
C ILE A 341 -1.86 15.49 -10.26
N ILE A 342 -1.27 14.38 -9.80
CA ILE A 342 0.19 14.15 -9.82
C ILE A 342 0.71 14.27 -11.25
N ALA A 343 0.10 13.58 -12.22
CA ALA A 343 0.54 13.58 -13.60
C ALA A 343 0.53 15.00 -14.20
N THR A 344 -0.52 15.79 -13.94
CA THR A 344 -0.60 17.17 -14.44
C THR A 344 0.43 18.12 -13.83
N ARG A 345 0.92 17.85 -12.61
CA ARG A 345 1.91 18.70 -11.92
C ARG A 345 3.35 18.25 -12.15
N SER A 346 3.58 16.96 -12.35
CA SER A 346 4.92 16.38 -12.44
C SER A 346 5.39 16.15 -13.88
N ILE A 347 4.49 16.06 -14.86
CA ILE A 347 4.86 16.03 -16.29
C ILE A 347 4.95 17.49 -16.77
N ILE A 348 6.17 18.02 -16.75
CA ILE A 348 6.47 19.43 -17.05
C ILE A 348 6.95 19.64 -18.49
N ASP A 349 7.47 18.60 -19.14
CA ASP A 349 8.11 18.69 -20.45
C ASP A 349 7.96 17.40 -21.28
N ILE A 350 8.34 17.50 -22.56
CA ILE A 350 8.23 16.38 -23.50
C ILE A 350 9.08 15.16 -23.06
N PRO A 351 10.32 15.31 -22.56
CA PRO A 351 11.10 14.16 -22.10
C PRO A 351 10.49 13.45 -20.89
N THR A 352 9.97 14.16 -19.88
CA THR A 352 9.27 13.51 -18.75
C THR A 352 8.01 12.78 -19.21
N ALA A 353 7.24 13.37 -20.13
CA ALA A 353 6.07 12.71 -20.72
C ALA A 353 6.46 11.40 -21.43
N LEU A 354 7.52 11.42 -22.23
CA LEU A 354 8.02 10.25 -22.95
C LEU A 354 8.51 9.17 -21.99
N ILE A 355 9.28 9.51 -20.96
CA ILE A 355 9.75 8.54 -19.96
C ILE A 355 8.56 7.91 -19.21
N GLY A 356 7.58 8.71 -18.81
CA GLY A 356 6.39 8.21 -18.11
C GLY A 356 5.55 7.26 -18.97
N VAL A 357 5.27 7.65 -20.22
CA VAL A 357 4.53 6.81 -21.17
C VAL A 357 5.31 5.55 -21.52
N ALA A 358 6.62 5.66 -21.79
CA ALA A 358 7.47 4.50 -22.09
C ALA A 358 7.53 3.53 -20.90
N SER A 359 7.62 4.04 -19.67
CA SER A 359 7.60 3.23 -18.44
C SER A 359 6.27 2.50 -18.27
N MET A 360 5.15 3.18 -18.53
CA MET A 360 3.83 2.58 -18.51
C MET A 360 3.68 1.47 -19.57
N LEU A 361 4.08 1.75 -20.82
CA LEU A 361 4.02 0.79 -21.93
C LEU A 361 4.95 -0.41 -21.69
N ALA A 362 6.15 -0.18 -21.16
CA ALA A 362 7.09 -1.25 -20.82
C ALA A 362 6.47 -2.24 -19.82
N LEU A 363 5.76 -1.76 -18.79
CA LEU A 363 5.06 -2.62 -17.83
C LEU A 363 3.84 -3.34 -18.39
N ILE A 364 3.24 -2.84 -19.46
CA ILE A 364 2.11 -3.48 -20.14
C ILE A 364 2.61 -4.59 -21.07
N TYR A 365 3.59 -4.29 -21.91
CA TYR A 365 4.06 -5.20 -22.95
C TYR A 365 5.09 -6.21 -22.45
N VAL A 366 5.94 -5.84 -21.49
CA VAL A 366 7.01 -6.70 -20.98
C VAL A 366 6.62 -7.27 -19.61
N LYS A 367 5.89 -8.38 -19.63
CA LYS A 367 5.33 -9.03 -18.42
C LYS A 367 6.38 -9.47 -17.37
N LYS A 368 7.66 -9.59 -17.75
CA LYS A 368 8.76 -10.00 -16.85
C LYS A 368 9.55 -8.83 -16.26
N LEU A 369 9.28 -7.60 -16.70
CA LEU A 369 10.05 -6.44 -16.26
C LEU A 369 9.55 -6.00 -14.88
N GLN A 370 10.44 -5.96 -13.90
CA GLN A 370 10.12 -5.47 -12.56
C GLN A 370 10.34 -3.96 -12.47
N GLU A 371 9.57 -3.30 -11.61
CA GLU A 371 9.61 -1.85 -11.36
C GLU A 371 11.03 -1.30 -11.09
N PRO A 372 11.91 -1.98 -10.30
CA PRO A 372 13.26 -1.48 -10.03
C PRO A 372 14.11 -1.29 -11.29
N HIS A 373 13.95 -2.15 -12.31
CA HIS A 373 14.73 -2.05 -13.55
C HIS A 373 14.36 -0.80 -14.34
N ILE A 374 13.07 -0.47 -14.39
CA ILE A 374 12.56 0.73 -15.06
C ILE A 374 13.12 1.97 -14.39
N ILE A 375 13.17 1.97 -13.06
CA ILE A 375 13.69 3.09 -12.29
C ILE A 375 15.18 3.29 -12.53
N ILE A 376 15.97 2.22 -12.58
CA ILE A 376 17.40 2.32 -12.88
C ILE A 376 17.62 2.87 -14.30
N ILE A 377 16.87 2.37 -15.29
CA ILE A 377 16.95 2.87 -16.67
C ILE A 377 16.55 4.35 -16.71
N ALA A 378 15.49 4.74 -16.01
CA ALA A 378 15.02 6.12 -15.95
C ALA A 378 16.01 7.04 -15.24
N ALA A 379 16.69 6.57 -14.19
CA ALA A 379 17.78 7.30 -13.52
C ALA A 379 18.94 7.60 -14.48
N ILE A 380 19.35 6.60 -15.27
CA ILE A 380 20.41 6.75 -16.27
C ILE A 380 19.98 7.71 -17.38
N LEU A 381 18.75 7.58 -17.89
CA LEU A 381 18.21 8.50 -18.89
C LEU A 381 18.14 9.94 -18.34
N GLY A 382 17.74 10.12 -17.09
CA GLY A 382 17.73 11.43 -16.43
C GLY A 382 19.12 12.07 -16.34
N LEU A 383 20.15 11.27 -16.02
CA LEU A 383 21.55 11.72 -16.07
C LEU A 383 21.99 12.14 -17.47
N ILE A 384 21.66 11.34 -18.49
CA ILE A 384 22.04 11.64 -19.87
C ILE A 384 21.35 12.92 -20.35
N ILE A 385 20.03 13.04 -20.17
CA ILE A 385 19.24 14.17 -20.64
C ILE A 385 19.72 15.48 -20.01
N LYS A 386 19.94 15.50 -18.70
CA LYS A 386 20.38 16.70 -17.96
C LYS A 386 21.90 16.95 -18.03
N SER A 387 22.65 16.07 -18.67
CA SER A 387 24.06 16.32 -19.02
C SER A 387 24.20 16.95 -20.41
N ILE A 388 23.17 16.83 -21.24
CA ILE A 388 23.13 17.33 -22.63
C ILE A 388 22.38 18.67 -22.70
N LEU A 389 21.34 18.86 -21.88
CA LEU A 389 20.63 20.13 -21.63
C LEU A 389 21.25 20.86 -20.45
#